data_AF-A0A2N2DG98-F1
#
_entry.id   AF-A0A2N2DG98-F1
#
_cell.length_a   1.000
_cell.length_b   1.000
_cell.length_c   1.000
_cell.angle_alpha   90.00
_cell.angle_beta   90.00
_cell.angle_gamma   90.00
#
_symmetry.space_group_name_H-M   'P 1'
#
loop_
_entity.id
_entity.type
_entity.pdbx_description
1 polymer ?
#
loop_
_entity_poly.entity_id
_entity_poly.type
_entity_poly.pdbx_seq_one_letter_code
_entity_poly.pdbx_strand_id
1 'polypeptide(L)'
;MAPGNSETACLTVYNEGQIGFSSTMRVTLADGSQILFDVLDLMITDADGNRLYTGKLKGLQNTELGTLNGGQSESFYFTVGFPAECGNEYQNLNALINFVIEAAESPFLLQVLWEPPLEVSDVNVREGTIMPVRFHLENNGEYDTVRRGLDLIISGVDGNDSPVQYIFSVTEGTLLWKESPQKPYYELPLLDTRIYPLKSDSYYTATVKYGDLVLGTTRFKSGH
;
A
#
# COMPACT_ATOMS: atom_id res chain seq x y z
N MET A 1 -23.15 27.25 8.01
CA MET A 1 -23.96 26.02 7.78
C MET A 1 -25.12 26.02 8.77
N ALA A 2 -26.26 25.43 8.42
CA ALA A 2 -27.34 25.17 9.38
C ALA A 2 -27.19 23.77 9.99
N PRO A 3 -27.69 23.51 11.22
CA PRO A 3 -27.69 22.16 11.79
C PRO A 3 -28.36 21.15 10.84
N GLY A 4 -27.75 19.99 10.69
CA GLY A 4 -28.15 18.94 9.74
C GLY A 4 -27.58 19.09 8.33
N ASN A 5 -26.95 20.21 7.99
CA ASN A 5 -26.30 20.38 6.69
C ASN A 5 -24.91 19.75 6.67
N SER A 6 -24.48 19.30 5.49
CA SER A 6 -23.11 18.89 5.21
C SER A 6 -22.60 19.53 3.92
N GLU A 7 -21.31 19.76 3.86
CA GLU A 7 -20.60 20.24 2.68
C GLU A 7 -19.49 19.25 2.31
N THR A 8 -19.30 18.99 1.01
CA THR A 8 -18.27 18.08 0.52
C THR A 8 -17.29 18.80 -0.39
N ALA A 9 -15.99 18.59 -0.16
CA ALA A 9 -14.91 19.09 -1.01
C ALA A 9 -14.02 17.93 -1.49
N CYS A 10 -13.44 18.06 -2.69
CA CYS A 10 -12.49 17.10 -3.24
C CYS A 10 -11.08 17.71 -3.21
N LEU A 11 -10.10 16.93 -2.78
CA LEU A 11 -8.68 17.23 -2.87
C LEU A 11 -7.99 16.14 -3.68
N THR A 12 -7.34 16.52 -4.77
CA THR A 12 -6.48 15.61 -5.54
C THR A 12 -5.02 15.91 -5.23
N VAL A 13 -4.29 14.88 -4.79
CA VAL A 13 -2.85 14.93 -4.55
C VAL A 13 -2.15 14.28 -5.73
N TYR A 14 -1.15 14.96 -6.29
CA TYR A 14 -0.35 14.47 -7.41
C TYR A 14 1.07 14.19 -6.94
N ASN A 15 1.60 13.01 -7.27
CA ASN A 15 3.02 12.71 -7.16
C ASN A 15 3.64 12.73 -8.55
N GLU A 16 4.12 13.89 -9.00
CA GLU A 16 4.82 14.02 -10.28
C GLU A 16 6.27 13.48 -10.21
N GLY A 17 6.75 13.11 -9.02
CA GLY A 17 8.05 12.50 -8.81
C GLY A 17 8.09 11.02 -9.15
N GLN A 18 9.29 10.44 -9.08
CA GLN A 18 9.50 8.99 -9.30
C GLN A 18 9.44 8.18 -7.99
N ILE A 19 9.55 8.85 -6.84
CA ILE A 19 9.62 8.23 -5.51
C ILE A 19 8.25 8.32 -4.86
N GLY A 20 7.75 7.20 -4.34
CA GLY A 20 6.50 7.17 -3.59
C GLY A 20 6.61 7.81 -2.20
N PHE A 21 5.51 8.31 -1.66
CA PHE A 21 5.46 8.85 -0.31
C PHE A 21 4.25 8.37 0.47
N SER A 22 4.40 8.24 1.78
CA SER A 22 3.28 8.03 2.70
C SER A 22 2.80 9.38 3.20
N SER A 23 1.48 9.56 3.31
CA SER A 23 0.90 10.81 3.80
C SER A 23 0.09 10.59 5.06
N THR A 24 0.26 11.51 6.00
CA THR A 24 -0.66 11.64 7.14
C THR A 24 -1.37 12.97 7.08
N MET A 25 -2.55 13.01 7.69
CA MET A 25 -3.35 14.21 7.81
C MET A 25 -3.68 14.53 9.25
N ARG A 26 -3.64 15.81 9.55
CA ARG A 26 -4.22 16.37 10.76
C ARG A 26 -5.00 17.63 10.43
N VAL A 27 -5.87 18.00 11.35
CA VAL A 27 -6.62 19.25 11.24
C VAL A 27 -6.21 20.22 12.34
N THR A 28 -6.19 21.51 12.01
CA THR A 28 -5.95 22.59 12.96
C THR A 28 -6.99 23.68 12.79
N LEU A 29 -7.46 24.24 13.91
CA LEU A 29 -8.24 25.47 13.91
C LEU A 29 -7.29 26.65 13.64
N ALA A 30 -7.47 27.32 12.51
CA ALA A 30 -6.66 28.47 12.14
C ALA A 30 -7.17 29.76 12.81
N ASP A 31 -8.49 29.94 12.85
CA ASP A 31 -9.17 31.08 13.47
C ASP A 31 -10.65 30.74 13.77
N GLY A 32 -11.29 31.55 14.61
CA GLY A 32 -12.71 31.46 14.91
C GLY A 32 -13.05 30.60 16.13
N SER A 33 -14.22 29.97 16.11
CA SER A 33 -14.85 29.36 17.27
C SER A 33 -14.38 27.92 17.52
N GLN A 34 -13.70 27.71 18.65
CA GLN A 34 -13.33 26.38 19.12
C GLN A 34 -14.54 25.49 19.38
N ILE A 35 -15.62 26.04 19.96
CA ILE A 35 -16.82 25.24 20.28
C ILE A 35 -17.51 24.72 19.02
N LEU A 36 -17.45 25.48 17.91
CA LEU A 36 -17.97 25.04 16.62
C LEU A 36 -17.04 23.98 16.01
N PHE A 37 -15.72 24.23 15.98
CA PHE A 37 -14.73 23.27 15.50
C PHE A 37 -14.83 21.90 16.18
N ASP A 38 -15.09 21.89 17.49
CA ASP A 38 -15.17 20.69 18.31
C ASP A 38 -16.38 19.79 18.00
N VAL A 39 -17.47 20.37 17.48
CA VAL A 39 -18.75 19.68 17.31
C VAL A 39 -18.98 19.18 15.88
N LEU A 40 -18.35 19.80 14.89
CA LEU A 40 -18.47 19.41 13.48
C LEU A 40 -18.06 17.95 13.28
N ASP A 41 -18.84 17.24 12.48
CA ASP A 41 -18.51 15.89 12.01
C ASP A 41 -17.65 15.98 10.75
N LEU A 42 -16.77 15.01 10.57
CA LEU A 42 -15.92 14.85 9.42
C LEU A 42 -15.94 13.39 8.96
N MET A 43 -16.18 13.21 7.67
CA MET A 43 -15.97 11.95 6.96
C MET A 43 -14.97 12.19 5.83
N ILE A 44 -14.00 11.29 5.70
CA ILE A 44 -13.03 11.29 4.60
C ILE A 44 -13.16 9.97 3.86
N THR A 45 -13.32 10.02 2.54
CA THR A 45 -13.27 8.85 1.67
C THR A 45 -12.24 9.01 0.56
N ASP A 46 -11.74 7.89 0.05
CA ASP A 46 -11.00 7.87 -1.21
C ASP A 46 -11.96 7.92 -2.43
N ALA A 47 -11.40 7.80 -3.64
CA ALA A 47 -12.15 7.80 -4.89
C ALA A 47 -13.02 6.54 -5.10
N ASP A 48 -12.67 5.43 -4.46
CA ASP A 48 -13.43 4.18 -4.52
C ASP A 48 -14.56 4.14 -3.47
N GLY A 49 -14.62 5.16 -2.60
CA GLY A 49 -15.62 5.31 -1.55
C GLY A 49 -15.25 4.59 -0.25
N ASN A 50 -14.02 4.10 -0.10
CA ASN A 50 -13.55 3.55 1.16
C ASN A 50 -13.41 4.66 2.19
N ARG A 51 -13.86 4.39 3.42
CA ARG A 51 -13.81 5.37 4.51
C ARG A 51 -12.43 5.35 5.16
N LEU A 52 -11.71 6.47 5.03
CA LEU A 52 -10.42 6.69 5.67
C LEU A 52 -10.60 7.27 7.08
N TYR A 53 -11.65 8.07 7.29
CA TYR A 53 -11.98 8.63 8.58
C TYR A 53 -13.48 8.86 8.74
N THR A 54 -14.00 8.69 9.95
CA THR A 54 -15.35 9.12 10.34
C THR A 54 -15.34 9.47 11.82
N GLY A 55 -15.70 10.70 12.16
CA GLY A 55 -15.74 11.15 13.55
C GLY A 55 -15.87 12.66 13.66
N LYS A 56 -15.57 13.20 14.85
CA LYS A 56 -15.52 14.65 15.05
C LYS A 56 -14.31 15.24 14.36
N LEU A 57 -14.45 16.45 13.84
CA LEU A 57 -13.40 17.16 13.12
C LEU A 57 -12.16 17.32 14.01
N LYS A 58 -12.31 17.75 15.26
CA LYS A 58 -11.22 17.82 16.25
C LYS A 58 -10.46 16.51 16.50
N GLY A 59 -11.07 15.37 16.20
CA GLY A 59 -10.49 14.05 16.41
C GLY A 59 -9.50 13.64 15.32
N LEU A 60 -9.44 14.37 14.19
CA LEU A 60 -8.53 14.06 13.09
C LEU A 60 -7.09 14.44 13.45
N GLN A 61 -6.32 13.46 13.90
CA GLN A 61 -4.91 13.59 14.26
C GLN A 61 -4.13 12.43 13.67
N ASN A 62 -3.07 12.72 12.92
CA ASN A 62 -2.16 11.72 12.33
C ASN A 62 -2.89 10.59 11.59
N THR A 63 -3.99 10.90 10.90
CA THR A 63 -4.75 9.90 10.14
C THR A 63 -3.97 9.55 8.88
N GLU A 64 -3.68 8.27 8.68
CA GLU A 64 -3.02 7.81 7.46
C GLU A 64 -3.95 7.95 6.25
N LEU A 65 -3.43 8.52 5.16
CA LEU A 65 -4.13 8.59 3.88
C LEU A 65 -3.66 7.50 2.91
N GLY A 66 -2.67 6.71 3.30
CA GLY A 66 -2.05 5.70 2.44
C GLY A 66 -0.76 6.17 1.78
N THR A 67 -0.35 5.42 0.75
CA THR A 67 0.90 5.64 0.01
C THR A 67 0.59 6.03 -1.43
N LEU A 68 1.18 7.12 -1.91
CA LEU A 68 1.05 7.58 -3.28
C LEU A 68 2.33 7.27 -4.07
N ASN A 69 2.23 6.35 -5.03
CA ASN A 69 3.34 5.97 -5.90
C ASN A 69 3.78 7.10 -6.84
N GLY A 70 5.02 7.04 -7.32
CA GLY A 70 5.54 7.97 -8.31
C GLY A 70 4.71 8.00 -9.59
N GLY A 71 4.48 9.18 -10.13
CA GLY A 71 3.67 9.42 -11.33
C GLY A 71 2.16 9.19 -11.16
N GLN A 72 1.67 8.92 -9.94
CA GLN A 72 0.26 8.68 -9.66
C GLN A 72 -0.41 9.89 -9.00
N SER A 73 -1.73 9.86 -8.98
CA SER A 73 -2.57 10.83 -8.27
C SER A 73 -3.67 10.13 -7.52
N GLU A 74 -4.07 10.69 -6.39
CA GLU A 74 -5.16 10.17 -5.58
C GLU A 74 -6.11 11.30 -5.17
N SER A 75 -7.41 11.01 -5.15
CA SER A 75 -8.45 11.98 -4.78
C SER A 75 -9.14 11.57 -3.50
N PHE A 76 -9.30 12.54 -2.61
CA PHE A 76 -9.93 12.40 -1.31
C PHE A 76 -11.13 13.33 -1.22
N TYR A 77 -12.23 12.82 -0.66
CA TYR A 77 -13.48 13.56 -0.48
C TYR A 77 -13.71 13.83 1.01
N PHE A 78 -13.79 15.11 1.36
CA PHE A 78 -13.98 15.60 2.71
C PHE A 78 -15.42 16.07 2.86
N THR A 79 -16.21 15.34 3.64
CA THR A 79 -17.56 15.76 4.00
C THR A 79 -17.55 16.29 5.43
N VAL A 80 -17.78 17.58 5.60
CA VAL A 80 -17.96 18.22 6.90
C VAL A 80 -19.46 18.35 7.17
N GLY A 81 -19.92 17.78 8.27
CA GLY A 81 -21.31 17.84 8.72
C GLY A 81 -21.47 18.73 9.95
N PHE A 82 -22.53 19.53 9.97
CA PHE A 82 -22.96 20.21 11.19
C PHE A 82 -24.08 19.39 11.85
N PRO A 83 -23.88 18.79 13.05
CA PRO A 83 -24.85 17.85 13.60
C PRO A 83 -26.23 18.48 13.84
N ALA A 84 -27.29 17.70 13.64
CA ALA A 84 -28.66 18.19 13.71
C ALA A 84 -29.12 18.51 15.15
N GLU A 85 -28.48 17.90 16.16
CA GLU A 85 -28.72 18.12 17.57
C GLU A 85 -28.15 19.45 18.10
N CYS A 86 -27.36 20.17 17.29
CA CYS A 86 -26.76 21.45 17.68
C CYS A 86 -27.80 22.58 17.69
N GLY A 87 -27.83 23.35 18.78
CA GLY A 87 -28.81 24.43 18.98
C GLY A 87 -28.34 25.81 18.53
N ASN A 88 -29.07 26.84 18.98
CA ASN A 88 -28.82 28.25 18.64
C ASN A 88 -27.50 28.79 19.21
N GLU A 89 -26.85 28.10 20.15
CA GLU A 89 -25.55 28.45 20.72
C GLU A 89 -24.42 28.52 19.69
N TYR A 90 -24.62 27.91 18.51
CA TYR A 90 -23.66 27.94 17.40
C TYR A 90 -24.01 28.98 16.32
N GLN A 91 -25.11 29.74 16.48
CA GLN A 91 -25.57 30.70 15.49
C GLN A 91 -24.55 31.84 15.31
N ASN A 92 -24.30 32.23 14.06
CA ASN A 92 -23.33 33.26 13.66
C ASN A 92 -21.87 32.97 14.02
N LEU A 93 -21.54 31.76 14.49
CA LEU A 93 -20.16 31.34 14.67
C LEU A 93 -19.55 30.95 13.32
N ASN A 94 -18.25 31.17 13.21
CA ASN A 94 -17.42 30.70 12.11
C ASN A 94 -16.19 29.98 12.68
N ALA A 95 -15.60 29.11 11.88
CA ALA A 95 -14.33 28.47 12.15
C ALA A 95 -13.57 28.35 10.83
N LEU A 96 -12.33 28.84 10.81
CA LEU A 96 -11.42 28.66 9.69
C LEU A 96 -10.54 27.45 9.99
N ILE A 97 -10.57 26.47 9.10
CA ILE A 97 -9.99 25.15 9.34
C ILE A 97 -8.89 24.90 8.32
N ASN A 98 -7.71 24.49 8.80
CA ASN A 98 -6.62 24.04 7.95
C ASN A 98 -6.50 22.52 8.04
N PHE A 99 -6.55 21.85 6.89
CA PHE A 99 -6.09 20.48 6.74
C PHE A 99 -4.60 20.51 6.40
N VAL A 100 -3.80 19.90 7.26
CA VAL A 100 -2.34 19.82 7.09
C VAL A 100 -2.01 18.39 6.65
N ILE A 101 -1.40 18.29 5.48
CA ILE A 101 -0.90 17.03 4.93
C ILE A 101 0.60 17.02 5.08
N GLU A 102 1.10 16.01 5.77
CA GLU A 102 2.53 15.79 5.95
C GLU A 102 2.89 14.55 5.14
N ALA A 103 3.62 14.78 4.05
CA ALA A 103 4.23 13.74 3.25
C ALA A 103 5.60 13.44 3.84
N ALA A 104 5.81 12.19 4.23
CA ALA A 104 7.13 11.66 4.48
C ALA A 104 7.50 10.83 3.26
N GLU A 105 8.75 10.94 2.78
CA GLU A 105 9.29 9.94 1.87
C GLU A 105 8.91 8.58 2.44
N SER A 106 8.19 7.80 1.63
CA SER A 106 7.90 6.45 2.04
C SER A 106 9.28 5.83 2.21
N PRO A 107 9.66 5.33 3.41
CA PRO A 107 10.97 4.71 3.58
C PRO A 107 11.16 3.53 2.61
N PHE A 108 10.09 3.13 1.93
CA PHE A 108 10.06 2.07 0.95
C PHE A 108 10.43 2.58 -0.45
N LEU A 109 11.70 2.90 -0.65
CA LEU A 109 12.37 2.51 -1.89
C LEU A 109 12.75 1.02 -1.81
N LEU A 110 11.83 0.14 -1.37
CA LEU A 110 12.08 -1.29 -1.33
C LEU A 110 12.18 -1.81 -2.75
N GLN A 111 13.35 -1.71 -3.34
CA GLN A 111 13.65 -2.39 -4.59
C GLN A 111 13.98 -3.84 -4.27
N VAL A 112 13.30 -4.75 -4.95
CA VAL A 112 13.63 -6.17 -4.89
C VAL A 112 14.88 -6.39 -5.73
N LEU A 113 15.99 -6.69 -5.08
CA LEU A 113 17.16 -7.22 -5.76
C LEU A 113 17.07 -8.74 -5.75
N TRP A 114 16.71 -9.30 -6.91
CA TRP A 114 16.68 -10.74 -7.13
C TRP A 114 18.09 -11.32 -7.10
N GLU A 115 18.24 -12.49 -6.49
CA GLU A 115 19.45 -13.30 -6.63
C GLU A 115 19.28 -14.33 -7.76
N PRO A 116 20.39 -14.89 -8.27
CA PRO A 116 20.32 -16.01 -9.20
C PRO A 116 19.46 -17.17 -8.66
N PRO A 117 18.67 -17.83 -9.53
CA PRO A 117 18.69 -17.66 -10.99
C PRO A 117 17.82 -16.51 -11.50
N LEU A 118 16.91 -15.96 -10.69
CA LEU A 118 15.90 -14.99 -11.17
C LEU A 118 16.39 -13.55 -11.34
N GLU A 119 17.61 -13.25 -10.91
CA GLU A 119 18.33 -12.02 -11.31
C GLU A 119 18.41 -11.89 -12.84
N VAL A 120 18.60 -13.03 -13.53
CA VAL A 120 18.60 -13.09 -14.99
C VAL A 120 17.15 -13.26 -15.45
N SER A 121 16.60 -12.23 -16.08
CA SER A 121 15.29 -12.34 -16.73
C SER A 121 15.30 -13.47 -17.76
N ASP A 122 14.17 -14.17 -17.92
CA ASP A 122 13.97 -15.21 -18.94
C ASP A 122 14.76 -16.51 -18.73
N VAL A 123 15.11 -16.85 -17.48
CA VAL A 123 15.58 -18.20 -17.16
C VAL A 123 14.52 -19.24 -17.55
N ASN A 124 14.96 -20.33 -18.21
CA ASN A 124 14.10 -21.45 -18.56
C ASN A 124 13.96 -22.40 -17.36
N VAL A 125 12.72 -22.66 -16.95
CA VAL A 125 12.37 -23.57 -15.84
C VAL A 125 11.52 -24.70 -16.41
N ARG A 126 11.91 -25.94 -16.15
CA ARG A 126 11.18 -27.13 -16.62
C ARG A 126 10.29 -27.76 -15.56
N GLU A 127 9.37 -28.61 -15.99
CA GLU A 127 8.67 -29.51 -15.08
C GLU A 127 9.67 -30.41 -14.33
N GLY A 128 9.50 -30.56 -13.02
CA GLY A 128 10.45 -31.26 -12.15
C GLY A 128 11.65 -30.41 -11.70
N THR A 129 11.77 -29.16 -12.16
CA THR A 129 12.81 -28.25 -11.67
C THR A 129 12.59 -27.92 -10.20
N ILE A 130 13.67 -27.99 -9.45
CA ILE A 130 13.75 -27.48 -8.08
C ILE A 130 14.75 -26.33 -8.11
N MET A 131 14.30 -25.13 -7.76
CA MET A 131 15.18 -23.98 -7.65
C MET A 131 14.83 -23.14 -6.41
N PRO A 132 15.83 -22.60 -5.71
CA PRO A 132 15.56 -21.59 -4.70
C PRO A 132 15.13 -20.29 -5.39
N VAL A 133 14.21 -19.57 -4.76
CA VAL A 133 13.91 -18.17 -5.10
C VAL A 133 14.41 -17.30 -3.96
N ARG A 134 15.34 -16.41 -4.26
CA ARG A 134 15.97 -15.52 -3.28
C ARG A 134 15.90 -14.08 -3.76
N PHE A 135 15.69 -13.18 -2.81
CA PHE A 135 15.72 -11.76 -3.07
C PHE A 135 16.02 -10.98 -1.80
N HIS A 136 16.53 -9.78 -1.98
CA HIS A 136 16.71 -8.80 -0.94
C HIS A 136 15.82 -7.60 -1.19
N LEU A 137 15.47 -6.90 -0.11
CA LEU A 137 14.93 -5.57 -0.21
C LEU A 137 16.07 -4.58 -0.01
N GLU A 138 16.31 -3.74 -1.01
CA GLU A 138 17.16 -2.57 -0.85
C GLU A 138 16.37 -1.53 -0.05
N ASN A 139 16.84 -1.14 1.14
CA ASN A 139 16.19 -0.17 1.99
C ASN A 139 17.25 0.79 2.54
N ASN A 140 16.94 2.09 2.60
CA ASN A 140 17.76 3.12 3.26
C ASN A 140 17.38 3.32 4.75
N GLY A 141 16.38 2.60 5.27
CA GLY A 141 15.89 2.67 6.67
C GLY A 141 15.92 1.35 7.45
N GLU A 142 15.34 1.34 8.66
CA GLU A 142 15.34 0.18 9.58
C GLU A 142 14.56 -1.03 9.03
N TYR A 143 15.20 -2.21 9.05
CA TYR A 143 14.68 -3.46 8.46
C TYR A 143 13.56 -4.14 9.26
N ASP A 144 13.30 -3.73 10.51
CA ASP A 144 12.46 -4.48 11.45
C ASP A 144 10.95 -4.48 11.11
N THR A 145 10.45 -3.41 10.49
CA THR A 145 9.03 -3.28 10.11
C THR A 145 8.63 -4.11 8.90
N VAL A 146 9.58 -4.48 8.03
CA VAL A 146 9.32 -5.23 6.78
C VAL A 146 9.51 -6.74 6.94
N ARG A 147 9.98 -7.21 8.11
CA ARG A 147 10.27 -8.63 8.38
C ARG A 147 9.04 -9.54 8.25
N ARG A 148 7.83 -9.00 8.38
CA ARG A 148 6.56 -9.74 8.36
C ARG A 148 5.60 -9.07 7.39
N GLY A 149 4.77 -9.85 6.71
CA GLY A 149 3.75 -9.33 5.78
C GLY A 149 4.20 -9.22 4.32
N LEU A 150 5.31 -9.87 3.95
CA LEU A 150 5.67 -10.05 2.55
C LEU A 150 5.09 -11.33 1.97
N ASP A 151 4.62 -11.19 0.72
CA ASP A 151 4.21 -12.28 -0.14
C ASP A 151 5.09 -12.33 -1.39
N LEU A 152 5.58 -13.52 -1.73
CA LEU A 152 6.07 -13.84 -3.06
C LEU A 152 4.92 -14.50 -3.83
N ILE A 153 4.54 -13.92 -4.95
CA ILE A 153 3.47 -14.41 -5.82
C ILE A 153 4.07 -14.85 -7.14
N ILE A 154 3.92 -16.13 -7.47
CA ILE A 154 4.24 -16.68 -8.78
C ILE A 154 2.96 -16.73 -9.59
N SER A 155 2.89 -15.98 -10.70
CA SER A 155 1.71 -15.91 -11.57
C SER A 155 2.03 -16.37 -12.99
N GLY A 156 1.07 -16.99 -13.66
CA GLY A 156 1.14 -17.35 -15.07
C GLY A 156 -0.24 -17.71 -15.59
N VAL A 157 -0.28 -18.46 -16.70
CA VAL A 157 -1.52 -18.99 -17.27
C VAL A 157 -1.46 -20.50 -17.43
N ASP A 158 -2.60 -21.17 -17.46
CA ASP A 158 -2.68 -22.57 -17.84
C ASP A 158 -2.76 -22.75 -19.37
N GLY A 159 -2.88 -24.00 -19.84
CA GLY A 159 -3.01 -24.32 -21.26
C GLY A 159 -4.28 -23.78 -21.94
N ASN A 160 -5.22 -23.18 -21.19
CA ASN A 160 -6.43 -22.52 -21.69
C ASN A 160 -6.39 -21.00 -21.47
N ASP A 161 -5.20 -20.42 -21.26
CA ASP A 161 -4.99 -19.01 -20.94
C ASP A 161 -5.70 -18.53 -19.65
N SER A 162 -6.11 -19.45 -18.77
CA SER A 162 -6.70 -19.08 -17.47
C SER A 162 -5.62 -18.76 -16.45
N PRO A 163 -5.79 -17.72 -15.60
CA PRO A 163 -4.75 -17.30 -14.67
C PRO A 163 -4.49 -18.36 -13.58
N VAL A 164 -3.22 -18.57 -13.27
CA VAL A 164 -2.75 -19.45 -12.19
C VAL A 164 -1.83 -18.65 -11.28
N GLN A 165 -2.04 -18.76 -9.96
CA GLN A 165 -1.24 -18.06 -8.96
C GLN A 165 -0.84 -18.98 -7.79
N TYR A 166 0.39 -18.81 -7.32
CA TYR A 166 0.94 -19.45 -6.13
C TYR A 166 1.47 -18.36 -5.19
N ILE A 167 1.01 -18.36 -3.94
CA ILE A 167 1.35 -17.35 -2.94
C ILE A 167 2.21 -17.99 -1.87
N PHE A 168 3.32 -17.34 -1.53
CA PHE A 168 4.26 -17.77 -0.51
C PHE A 168 4.48 -16.63 0.49
N SER A 169 4.12 -16.86 1.74
CA SER A 169 4.06 -15.82 2.78
C SER A 169 5.00 -16.13 3.94
N VAL A 170 5.56 -15.08 4.53
CA VAL A 170 6.41 -15.22 5.74
C VAL A 170 5.60 -15.72 6.93
N THR A 171 4.35 -15.27 7.05
CA THR A 171 3.43 -15.64 8.14
C THR A 171 3.05 -17.12 8.11
N GLU A 172 2.94 -17.70 6.91
CA GLU A 172 2.67 -19.13 6.71
C GLU A 172 3.94 -19.99 6.75
N GLY A 173 5.12 -19.36 6.84
CA GLY A 173 6.41 -20.04 6.92
C GLY A 173 6.91 -20.65 5.61
N THR A 174 6.23 -20.40 4.49
CA THR A 174 6.64 -20.88 3.15
C THR A 174 7.75 -20.00 2.57
N LEU A 175 7.69 -18.69 2.81
CA LEU A 175 8.76 -17.75 2.52
C LEU A 175 9.59 -17.51 3.79
N LEU A 176 10.87 -17.85 3.77
CA LEU A 176 11.75 -17.74 4.93
C LEU A 176 12.51 -16.42 4.93
N TRP A 177 12.58 -15.77 6.08
CA TRP A 177 13.55 -14.70 6.33
C TRP A 177 14.87 -15.27 6.85
N LYS A 178 16.00 -14.79 6.32
CA LYS A 178 17.34 -15.20 6.72
C LYS A 178 18.17 -13.99 7.11
N GLU A 179 18.65 -14.02 8.35
CA GLU A 179 19.64 -13.05 8.83
C GLU A 179 21.01 -13.37 8.25
N SER A 180 21.68 -12.36 7.69
CA SER A 180 23.03 -12.47 7.15
C SER A 180 23.84 -11.24 7.56
N PRO A 181 25.12 -11.39 7.94
CA PRO A 181 25.98 -10.27 8.32
C PRO A 181 26.23 -9.27 7.20
N GLN A 182 26.03 -9.66 5.94
CA GLN A 182 26.30 -8.81 4.77
C GLN A 182 25.01 -8.20 4.19
N LYS A 183 23.96 -9.00 3.99
CA LYS A 183 22.68 -8.53 3.44
C LYS A 183 21.54 -9.48 3.83
N PRO A 184 20.55 -9.08 4.67
CA PRO A 184 19.41 -9.92 4.99
C PRO A 184 18.63 -10.27 3.71
N TYR A 185 18.04 -11.45 3.66
CA TYR A 185 17.33 -11.92 2.47
C TYR A 185 16.10 -12.75 2.79
N TYR A 186 15.22 -12.84 1.80
CA TYR A 186 14.08 -13.75 1.79
C TYR A 186 14.38 -14.92 0.86
N GLU A 187 13.98 -16.11 1.27
CA GLU A 187 14.24 -17.34 0.55
C GLU A 187 13.00 -18.23 0.55
N LEU A 188 12.53 -18.60 -0.64
CA LEU A 188 11.72 -19.79 -0.85
C LEU A 188 12.71 -20.92 -1.17
N PRO A 189 13.03 -21.83 -0.23
CA PRO A 189 14.17 -22.75 -0.39
C PRO A 189 13.95 -23.77 -1.51
N LEU A 190 12.69 -24.12 -1.76
CA LEU A 190 12.28 -25.17 -2.69
C LEU A 190 11.05 -24.73 -3.48
N LEU A 191 11.25 -23.99 -4.57
CA LEU A 191 10.25 -23.95 -5.63
C LEU A 191 10.36 -25.25 -6.43
N ASP A 192 9.57 -26.25 -6.02
CA ASP A 192 9.45 -27.52 -6.72
C ASP A 192 8.26 -27.46 -7.68
N THR A 193 8.53 -27.46 -8.99
CA THR A 193 7.47 -27.39 -10.01
C THR A 193 6.60 -28.65 -10.07
N ARG A 194 6.85 -29.68 -9.25
CA ARG A 194 5.91 -30.80 -9.04
C ARG A 194 4.84 -30.45 -8.01
N ILE A 195 5.15 -29.56 -7.08
CA ILE A 195 4.22 -29.07 -6.04
C ILE A 195 3.50 -27.81 -6.54
N TYR A 196 4.22 -26.93 -7.23
CA TYR A 196 3.70 -25.68 -7.83
C TYR A 196 3.85 -25.74 -9.35
N PRO A 197 3.01 -26.51 -10.04
CA PRO A 197 3.19 -26.83 -11.45
C PRO A 197 3.03 -25.62 -12.37
N LEU A 198 4.01 -25.41 -13.24
CA LEU A 198 3.88 -24.49 -14.37
C LEU A 198 2.96 -25.17 -15.39
N LYS A 199 1.76 -24.64 -15.56
CA LYS A 199 0.65 -25.25 -16.30
C LYS A 199 0.68 -25.02 -17.81
N SER A 200 1.71 -24.34 -18.31
CA SER A 200 1.86 -23.98 -19.72
C SER A 200 3.34 -23.69 -20.06
N ASP A 201 3.67 -23.73 -21.36
CA ASP A 201 4.94 -23.26 -21.94
C ASP A 201 4.84 -21.74 -22.21
N SER A 202 4.58 -20.97 -21.15
CA SER A 202 4.45 -19.51 -21.20
C SER A 202 5.45 -18.83 -20.27
N TYR A 203 5.45 -17.49 -20.31
CA TYR A 203 6.10 -16.72 -19.25
C TYR A 203 5.32 -16.79 -17.95
N TYR A 204 6.07 -16.81 -16.86
CA TYR A 204 5.59 -16.66 -15.50
C TYR A 204 6.27 -15.43 -14.90
N THR A 205 5.58 -14.78 -13.96
CA THR A 205 6.12 -13.67 -13.18
C THR A 205 6.30 -14.09 -11.74
N ALA A 206 7.40 -13.64 -11.13
CA ALA A 206 7.60 -13.67 -9.69
C ALA A 206 7.49 -12.22 -9.18
N THR A 207 6.51 -11.95 -8.33
CA THR A 207 6.19 -10.62 -7.83
C THR A 207 6.25 -10.62 -6.30
N VAL A 208 7.04 -9.72 -5.72
CA VAL A 208 7.07 -9.51 -4.26
C VAL A 208 6.09 -8.40 -3.90
N LYS A 209 5.23 -8.64 -2.92
CA LYS A 209 4.28 -7.67 -2.39
C LYS A 209 4.39 -7.47 -0.88
N TYR A 210 4.02 -6.28 -0.42
CA TYR A 210 3.73 -5.97 0.98
C TYR A 210 2.31 -5.39 1.06
N GLY A 211 1.34 -6.21 1.51
CA GLY A 211 -0.08 -5.88 1.31
C GLY A 211 -0.39 -5.70 -0.18
N ASP A 212 -0.97 -4.55 -0.55
CA ASP A 212 -1.28 -4.23 -1.94
C ASP A 212 -0.09 -3.65 -2.74
N LEU A 213 1.01 -3.30 -2.06
CA LEU A 213 2.17 -2.68 -2.69
C LEU A 213 3.05 -3.71 -3.40
N VAL A 214 3.31 -3.51 -4.70
CA VAL A 214 4.30 -4.31 -5.46
C VAL A 214 5.69 -3.73 -5.26
N LEU A 215 6.59 -4.50 -4.67
CA LEU A 215 7.98 -4.11 -4.39
C LEU A 215 8.93 -4.42 -5.55
N GLY A 216 8.60 -5.43 -6.35
CA GLY A 216 9.38 -5.80 -7.52
C GLY A 216 8.84 -7.04 -8.21
N THR A 217 9.10 -7.11 -9.52
CA THR A 217 8.69 -8.23 -10.37
C THR A 217 9.86 -8.66 -11.25
N THR A 218 10.05 -9.96 -11.42
CA THR A 218 10.89 -10.56 -12.45
C THR A 218 10.08 -11.58 -13.22
N ARG A 219 10.58 -11.99 -14.40
CA ARG A 219 9.92 -12.99 -15.25
C ARG A 219 10.87 -14.14 -15.57
N PHE A 220 10.31 -15.33 -15.68
CA PHE A 220 11.01 -16.53 -16.12
C PHE A 220 10.13 -17.30 -17.09
N LYS A 221 10.75 -18.10 -17.94
CA LYS A 221 10.05 -18.88 -18.96
C LYS A 221 9.85 -20.30 -18.47
N SER A 222 8.62 -20.78 -18.47
CA SER A 222 8.34 -22.21 -18.36
C SER A 222 8.68 -22.87 -19.69
N GLY A 223 9.35 -24.02 -19.67
CA GLY A 223 9.54 -24.85 -20.86
C GLY A 223 9.31 -26.32 -20.49
N HIS A 224 8.44 -27.02 -21.19
CA HIS A 224 8.25 -28.47 -20.97
C HIS A 224 9.45 -29.28 -21.49
#